data_AF-A0A226MBB7-F1
#
_entry.id   AF-A0A226MBB7-F1
#
_cell.length_a   1.000
_cell.length_b   1.000
_cell.length_c   1.000
_cell.angle_alpha   90.00
_cell.angle_beta   90.00
_cell.angle_gamma   90.00
#
_symmetry.space_group_name_H-M   'P 1'
#
loop_
_entity.id
_entity.type
_entity.pdbx_description
1 polymer ?
#
loop_
_entity_poly.entity_id
_entity_poly.type
_entity_poly.pdbx_seq_one_letter_code
_entity_poly.pdbx_strand_id
1 'polypeptide(L)'
;MQQSPLSRHSVAIRPYPRRHNDNKTFLVWVNEEDHLRVISMEKGGNMKEVFRRFCVGLKKIEEIFKKAGHPFMWTEHLGFVLTCPSNLGTGLRGGVHVRLPKLSQHPKFEEILHRLRLQKRGT
;
A
#
# COMPACT_ATOMS: atom_id res chain seq x y z
N MET A 1 6.91 12.92 -13.31
CA MET A 1 5.52 13.41 -13.34
C MET A 1 5.31 14.24 -12.09
N GLN A 2 4.98 15.52 -12.27
CA GLN A 2 4.71 16.46 -11.21
C GLN A 2 3.67 15.87 -10.25
N GLN A 3 4.01 15.79 -8.97
CA GLN A 3 3.03 15.58 -7.91
C GLN A 3 2.02 16.73 -8.00
N SER A 4 0.73 16.42 -8.05
CA SER A 4 -0.32 17.44 -8.02
C SER A 4 -0.15 18.34 -6.78
N PRO A 5 -0.36 19.66 -6.86
CA PRO A 5 -0.04 20.59 -5.77
C PRO A 5 -0.90 20.44 -4.51
N LEU A 6 -1.91 19.56 -4.51
CA LEU A 6 -2.94 19.50 -3.48
C LEU A 6 -2.57 18.71 -2.21
N SER A 7 -1.40 18.08 -2.10
CA SER A 7 -1.04 17.27 -0.92
C SER A 7 -0.02 17.91 0.04
N ARG A 8 0.31 19.20 -0.11
CA ARG A 8 1.30 19.88 0.77
C ARG A 8 0.73 20.56 2.02
N HIS A 9 -0.57 20.46 2.27
CA HIS A 9 -1.21 21.09 3.45
C HIS A 9 -1.41 20.14 4.64
N SER A 10 -1.17 18.84 4.47
CA SER A 10 -1.21 17.85 5.55
C SER A 10 0.20 17.60 6.08
N VAL A 11 0.48 18.11 7.28
CA VAL A 11 1.77 18.00 7.97
C VAL A 11 2.06 16.53 8.32
N ALA A 12 2.91 15.87 7.54
CA ALA A 12 3.52 14.59 7.93
C ALA A 12 4.94 14.46 7.35
N ILE A 13 5.87 15.30 7.83
CA ILE A 13 7.29 15.19 7.46
C ILE A 13 8.15 15.29 8.73
N ARG A 14 8.27 14.16 9.44
CA ARG A 14 9.38 13.86 10.36
C ARG A 14 9.93 12.47 10.01
N PRO A 15 11.21 12.15 10.25
CA PRO A 15 11.74 10.82 9.97
C PRO A 15 11.15 9.80 10.96
N TYR A 16 10.04 9.20 10.60
CA TYR A 16 9.37 8.19 11.43
C TYR A 16 10.10 6.83 11.36
N PRO A 17 10.04 6.02 12.43
CA PRO A 17 10.72 4.73 12.46
C PRO A 17 10.12 3.78 11.41
N ARG A 18 10.94 3.43 10.41
CA ARG A 18 10.66 2.35 9.46
C ARG A 18 11.22 1.05 10.02
N ARG A 19 10.33 0.13 10.40
CA ARG A 19 10.71 -1.22 10.85
C ARG A 19 10.67 -2.17 9.66
N HIS A 20 11.57 -3.15 9.62
CA HIS A 20 11.57 -4.21 8.62
C HIS A 20 12.09 -5.52 9.23
N ASN A 21 11.74 -6.65 8.62
CA ASN A 21 12.40 -7.93 8.91
C ASN A 21 13.82 -7.96 8.33
N ASP A 22 14.64 -8.93 8.73
CA ASP A 22 16.05 -9.03 8.30
C ASP A 22 16.20 -9.07 6.78
N ASN A 23 15.29 -9.79 6.11
CA ASN A 23 15.29 -9.94 4.66
C ASN A 23 14.74 -8.72 3.89
N LYS A 24 14.27 -7.68 4.59
CA LYS A 24 13.65 -6.48 3.99
C LYS A 24 12.48 -6.79 3.03
N THR A 25 11.78 -7.89 3.27
CA THR A 25 10.63 -8.35 2.49
C THR A 25 9.28 -8.06 3.15
N PHE A 26 9.31 -7.60 4.40
CA PHE A 26 8.16 -7.14 5.17
C PHE A 26 8.57 -5.88 5.95
N LEU A 27 7.87 -4.78 5.71
CA LEU A 27 8.15 -3.47 6.28
C LEU A 27 6.89 -2.91 6.93
N VAL A 28 7.10 -2.12 7.98
CA VAL A 28 6.05 -1.39 8.67
C VAL A 28 6.52 0.04 8.85
N TRP A 29 5.75 0.98 8.30
CA TRP A 29 5.93 2.40 8.55
C TRP A 29 4.91 2.84 9.59
N VAL A 30 5.35 3.64 10.54
CA VAL A 30 4.54 4.11 11.66
C VAL A 30 4.40 5.62 11.56
N ASN A 31 3.19 6.14 11.71
CA ASN A 31 2.89 7.58 11.78
C ASN A 31 3.38 8.43 10.59
N GLU A 32 3.28 7.91 9.36
CA GLU A 32 3.55 8.72 8.17
C GLU A 32 2.24 9.35 7.65
N GLU A 33 1.70 8.95 6.51
CA GLU A 33 0.36 9.38 6.05
C GLU A 33 -0.79 8.74 6.87
N ASP A 34 -0.55 7.52 7.37
CA ASP A 34 -1.46 6.76 8.21
C ASP A 34 -0.72 6.31 9.50
N HIS A 35 -1.48 5.93 10.54
CA HIS A 35 -0.90 5.39 11.78
C HIS A 35 0.03 4.20 11.52
N LEU A 36 -0.37 3.32 10.59
CA LEU A 36 0.36 2.11 10.27
C LEU A 36 0.25 1.77 8.79
N ARG A 37 1.38 1.65 8.09
CA ARG A 37 1.45 1.14 6.71
C ARG A 37 2.25 -0.15 6.68
N VAL A 38 1.57 -1.26 6.41
CA VAL A 38 2.16 -2.60 6.28
C VAL A 38 2.48 -2.87 4.81
N ILE A 39 3.72 -3.28 4.53
CA ILE A 39 4.22 -3.49 3.18
C ILE A 39 4.88 -4.87 3.11
N SER A 40 4.47 -5.68 2.15
CA SER A 40 5.17 -6.90 1.76
C SER A 40 5.66 -6.73 0.32
N MET A 41 6.94 -6.98 0.09
CA MET A 41 7.54 -6.85 -1.24
C MET A 41 8.68 -7.84 -1.43
N GLU A 42 8.98 -8.18 -2.67
CA GLU A 42 10.17 -8.95 -3.04
C GLU A 42 10.56 -8.67 -4.49
N LYS A 43 11.78 -9.06 -4.86
CA LYS A 43 12.20 -9.07 -6.26
C LYS A 43 11.60 -10.27 -6.98
N GLY A 44 11.31 -10.13 -8.26
CA GLY A 44 10.69 -11.18 -9.07
C GLY A 44 9.17 -10.98 -9.22
N GLY A 45 8.47 -12.03 -9.64
CA GLY A 45 7.05 -11.98 -10.00
C GLY A 45 6.13 -12.85 -9.14
N ASN A 46 6.60 -13.36 -8.00
CA ASN A 46 5.83 -14.28 -7.17
C ASN A 46 4.82 -13.54 -6.25
N MET A 47 3.81 -12.94 -6.88
CA MET A 47 2.74 -12.20 -6.18
C MET A 47 2.04 -13.05 -5.10
N LYS A 48 1.94 -14.37 -5.32
CA LYS A 48 1.30 -15.29 -4.37
C LYS A 48 2.06 -15.32 -3.04
N GLU A 49 3.38 -15.41 -3.09
CA GLU A 49 4.20 -15.43 -1.87
C GLU A 49 4.21 -14.08 -1.17
N VAL A 50 4.31 -12.98 -1.92
CA VAL A 50 4.19 -11.61 -1.38
C VAL A 50 2.88 -11.44 -0.61
N PHE A 51 1.76 -11.85 -1.22
CA PHE A 51 0.44 -11.72 -0.64
C PHE A 51 0.24 -12.66 0.57
N ARG A 52 0.76 -13.89 0.50
CA ARG A 52 0.74 -14.82 1.65
C ARG A 52 1.47 -14.22 2.85
N ARG A 53 2.67 -13.70 2.65
CA ARG A 53 3.46 -13.03 3.70
C ARG A 53 2.75 -11.80 4.24
N PHE A 54 2.13 -11.00 3.38
CA PHE A 54 1.32 -9.85 3.77
C PHE A 54 0.17 -10.27 4.71
N CYS A 55 -0.65 -11.23 4.31
CA CYS A 55 -1.79 -11.68 5.11
C CYS A 55 -1.37 -12.28 6.46
N VAL A 56 -0.32 -13.10 6.48
CA VAL A 56 0.20 -13.69 7.74
C VAL A 56 0.74 -12.60 8.66
N GLY A 57 1.51 -11.65 8.14
CA GLY A 57 2.06 -10.55 8.91
C GLY A 57 0.98 -9.62 9.46
N LEU A 58 0.00 -9.24 8.62
CA LEU A 58 -1.09 -8.36 9.02
C LEU A 58 -1.94 -8.98 10.13
N LYS A 59 -2.30 -10.27 10.03
CA LYS A 59 -3.06 -10.97 11.09
C LYS A 59 -2.31 -10.99 12.42
N LYS A 60 -1.00 -11.26 12.40
CA LYS A 60 -0.17 -11.25 13.62
C LYS A 60 -0.13 -9.86 14.26
N ILE A 61 0.02 -8.80 13.46
CA ILE A 61 -0.01 -7.43 13.96
C ILE A 61 -1.38 -7.14 14.58
N GLU A 62 -2.47 -7.44 13.87
CA GLU A 62 -3.83 -7.24 14.35
C GLU A 62 -4.08 -7.96 15.70
N GLU A 63 -3.64 -9.20 15.83
CA GLU A 63 -3.72 -9.97 17.08
C GLU A 63 -2.95 -9.30 18.24
N ILE A 64 -1.74 -8.80 17.99
CA ILE A 64 -0.94 -8.10 19.01
C ILE A 64 -1.65 -6.83 19.47
N PHE A 65 -2.14 -6.03 18.52
CA PHE A 65 -2.84 -4.77 18.80
C PHE A 65 -4.15 -5.00 19.55
N LYS A 66 -4.93 -6.02 19.16
CA LYS A 66 -6.14 -6.43 19.90
C LYS A 66 -5.82 -6.85 21.34
N LYS A 67 -4.78 -7.66 21.54
CA LYS A 67 -4.34 -8.09 22.89
C LYS A 67 -3.87 -6.92 23.75
N ALA A 68 -3.30 -5.89 23.13
CA ALA A 68 -2.88 -4.66 23.81
C ALA A 68 -4.04 -3.68 24.08
N GLY A 69 -5.28 -3.99 23.71
CA GLY A 69 -6.43 -3.10 23.89
C GLY A 69 -6.52 -1.96 22.86
N HIS A 70 -5.82 -2.08 21.73
CA HIS A 70 -5.76 -1.06 20.68
C HIS A 70 -6.18 -1.64 19.31
N PRO A 71 -7.45 -2.07 19.14
CA PRO A 71 -7.91 -2.64 17.87
C PRO A 71 -7.82 -1.63 16.72
N PHE A 72 -7.72 -2.12 15.49
CA PHE A 72 -7.76 -1.27 14.30
C PHE A 72 -9.13 -0.60 14.12
N MET A 73 -9.11 0.61 13.55
CA MET A 73 -10.33 1.33 13.21
C MET A 73 -11.02 0.64 12.03
N TRP A 74 -12.18 0.04 12.30
CA TRP A 74 -12.97 -0.68 11.31
C TRP A 74 -14.46 -0.49 11.57
N THR A 75 -15.25 -0.37 10.50
CA THR A 75 -16.72 -0.34 10.56
C THR A 75 -17.29 -1.25 9.48
N GLU A 76 -18.52 -1.73 9.66
CA GLU A 76 -19.20 -2.56 8.66
C GLU A 76 -19.40 -1.82 7.33
N HIS A 77 -19.73 -0.53 7.38
CA HIS A 77 -19.99 0.26 6.19
C HIS A 77 -18.72 0.64 5.42
N LEU A 78 -17.63 1.00 6.12
CA LEU A 78 -16.42 1.57 5.49
C LEU A 78 -15.25 0.59 5.42
N GLY A 79 -15.33 -0.57 6.07
CA GLY A 79 -14.15 -1.43 6.27
C GLY A 79 -13.11 -0.75 7.17
N PHE A 80 -11.81 -0.94 6.86
CA PHE A 80 -10.72 -0.27 7.56
C PHE A 80 -10.71 1.23 7.27
N VAL A 81 -10.71 2.02 8.33
CA VAL A 81 -10.73 3.49 8.25
C VAL A 81 -9.30 4.01 8.23
N LEU A 82 -8.97 4.78 7.19
CA LEU A 82 -7.67 5.39 6.96
C LEU A 82 -7.82 6.91 6.75
N THR A 83 -6.71 7.65 6.79
CA THR A 83 -6.71 9.12 6.75
C THR A 83 -7.38 9.68 5.49
N CYS A 84 -7.06 9.10 4.33
CA CYS A 84 -7.60 9.53 3.04
C CYS A 84 -8.82 8.69 2.64
N PRO A 85 -9.97 9.28 2.26
CA PRO A 85 -11.15 8.55 1.83
C PRO A 85 -10.90 7.56 0.68
N SER A 86 -9.92 7.84 -0.19
CA SER A 86 -9.55 6.94 -1.30
C SER A 86 -8.94 5.60 -0.86
N ASN A 87 -8.53 5.49 0.41
CA ASN A 87 -7.93 4.27 0.98
C ASN A 87 -8.92 3.46 1.85
N LEU A 88 -10.19 3.87 1.97
CA LEU A 88 -11.19 3.14 2.75
C LEU A 88 -11.42 1.70 2.24
N GLY A 89 -12.07 0.87 3.04
CA GLY A 89 -12.38 -0.51 2.72
C GLY A 89 -11.23 -1.44 3.10
N THR A 90 -10.40 -1.78 2.13
CA THR A 90 -9.26 -2.69 2.36
C THR A 90 -7.96 -1.95 2.64
N GLY A 91 -7.83 -0.69 2.21
CA GLY A 91 -6.54 0.01 2.17
C GLY A 91 -5.46 -0.69 1.33
N LEU A 92 -5.83 -1.72 0.56
CA LEU A 92 -4.88 -2.60 -0.10
C LEU A 92 -4.45 -2.00 -1.44
N ARG A 93 -3.13 -1.95 -1.64
CA ARG A 93 -2.54 -1.63 -2.94
C ARG A 93 -1.56 -2.71 -3.38
N GLY A 94 -2.02 -3.61 -4.23
CA GLY A 94 -1.19 -4.59 -4.94
C GLY A 94 -0.67 -4.01 -6.26
N GLY A 95 0.61 -4.23 -6.57
CA GLY A 95 1.19 -3.74 -7.81
C GLY A 95 2.53 -4.39 -8.12
N VAL A 96 2.99 -4.19 -9.35
CA VAL A 96 4.28 -4.69 -9.84
C VAL A 96 5.04 -3.57 -10.55
N HIS A 97 6.37 -3.62 -10.49
CA HIS A 97 7.21 -2.87 -11.41
C HIS A 97 7.42 -3.75 -12.65
N VAL A 98 6.87 -3.31 -13.79
CA VAL A 98 6.91 -4.07 -15.04
C VAL A 98 7.47 -3.20 -16.17
N ARG A 99 8.38 -3.77 -16.96
CA ARG A 99 8.99 -3.09 -18.12
C ARG A 99 8.17 -3.37 -19.37
N LEU A 100 7.52 -2.35 -19.91
CA LEU A 100 6.58 -2.46 -21.04
C LEU A 100 6.93 -1.50 -22.18
N PRO A 101 8.12 -1.62 -22.82
CA PRO A 101 8.65 -0.59 -23.71
C PRO A 101 7.81 -0.35 -24.96
N LYS A 102 7.11 -1.38 -25.45
CA LYS A 102 6.23 -1.29 -26.62
C LYS A 102 4.81 -0.86 -26.24
N LEU A 103 4.24 -1.49 -25.20
CA LEU A 103 2.87 -1.22 -24.78
C LEU A 103 2.73 0.20 -24.21
N SER A 104 3.76 0.75 -23.57
CA SER A 104 3.73 2.12 -23.04
C SER A 104 3.65 3.20 -24.10
N GLN A 105 4.02 2.91 -25.35
CA GLN A 105 3.97 3.83 -26.49
C GLN A 105 2.68 3.65 -27.32
N HIS A 106 1.89 2.61 -27.02
CA HIS A 106 0.70 2.30 -27.80
C HIS A 106 -0.40 3.33 -27.51
N PRO A 107 -1.11 3.86 -28.52
CA PRO A 107 -2.12 4.91 -28.33
C PRO A 107 -3.27 4.51 -27.40
N LYS A 108 -3.56 3.20 -27.31
CA LYS A 108 -4.61 2.64 -26.42
C LYS A 108 -4.13 2.26 -25.02
N PHE A 109 -2.90 2.60 -24.62
CA PHE A 109 -2.37 2.14 -23.33
C PHE A 109 -3.23 2.57 -22.13
N GLU A 110 -3.66 3.83 -22.10
CA GLU A 110 -4.54 4.35 -21.02
C GLU A 110 -5.90 3.65 -21.02
N GLU A 111 -6.47 3.38 -22.20
CA GLU A 111 -7.74 2.66 -22.34
C GLU A 111 -7.63 1.24 -21.74
N ILE A 112 -6.54 0.54 -22.03
CA ILE A 112 -6.27 -0.81 -21.49
C ILE A 112 -6.20 -0.76 -19.96
N LEU A 113 -5.45 0.20 -19.40
CA LEU A 113 -5.35 0.37 -17.94
C LEU A 113 -6.71 0.65 -17.30
N HIS A 114 -7.50 1.54 -17.89
CA HIS A 114 -8.84 1.86 -17.41
C HIS A 114 -9.76 0.65 -17.43
N ARG A 115 -9.78 -0.11 -18.53
CA ARG A 115 -10.60 -1.34 -18.65
C ARG A 115 -10.21 -2.43 -17.65
N LEU A 116 -8.92 -2.55 -17.34
CA LEU A 116 -8.40 -3.50 -16.36
C LEU A 116 -8.48 -2.98 -14.91
N ARG A 117 -8.97 -1.76 -14.68
CA ARG A 117 -9.00 -1.08 -13.38
C ARG A 117 -7.61 -1.00 -12.74
N LEU A 118 -6.59 -0.76 -13.57
CA LEU A 118 -5.20 -0.60 -13.15
C LEU A 118 -4.80 0.88 -13.22
N GLN A 119 -3.91 1.28 -12.30
CA GLN A 119 -3.34 2.62 -12.28
C GLN A 119 -1.83 2.54 -12.54
N LYS A 120 -1.33 3.28 -13.54
CA LYS A 120 0.12 3.47 -13.71
C LYS A 120 0.65 4.52 -12.72
N ARG A 121 1.84 4.29 -12.18
CA ARG A 121 2.62 5.32 -11.45
C ARG A 121 4.06 5.30 -11.94
N GLY A 122 4.70 6.47 -11.94
CA GLY A 122 6.11 6.59 -12.30
C GLY A 122 7.01 5.95 -11.25
N THR A 123 8.16 5.46 -11.70
CA THR A 123 9.36 5.18 -10.91
C THR A 123 10.41 6.23 -11.19
#